data_AF-H6BDG1-F1
#
_entry.id   AF-H6BDG1-F1
#
_cell.length_a   1.000
_cell.length_b   1.000
_cell.length_c   1.000
_cell.angle_alpha   90.00
_cell.angle_beta   90.00
_cell.angle_gamma   90.00
#
_symmetry.space_group_name_H-M   'P 1'
#
loop_
_entity.id
_entity.type
_entity.pdbx_description
1 polymer ?
#
loop_
_entity_poly.entity_id
_entity_poly.type
_entity_poly.pdbx_seq_one_letter_code
_entity_poly.pdbx_strand_id
1 'polypeptide(L)'
;PLNAWKETLALLCTFARKEEWNVLCDTLASRLLGVGDMLAATLCYICAGNIDKAVEIWSRNLRSEDGGKTYVDLLQDLMEKTITLALATGHKSFSASLSKLVENYAELLASQGLLKTAMEY
;
A
#
# COMPACT_ATOMS: atom_id res chain seq x y z
N PRO A 1 -19.93 14.77 0.63
CA PRO A 1 -19.26 15.22 -0.61
C PRO A 1 -17.76 14.91 -0.48
N LEU A 2 -17.03 14.63 -1.57
CA LEU A 2 -15.64 14.12 -1.49
C LEU A 2 -14.63 15.13 -0.92
N ASN A 3 -15.01 16.41 -0.85
CA ASN A 3 -14.26 17.45 -0.14
C ASN A 3 -14.26 17.27 1.40
N ALA A 4 -15.19 16.49 1.96
CA ALA A 4 -15.33 16.18 3.38
C ALA A 4 -15.04 14.68 3.66
N TRP A 5 -14.02 14.14 3.00
CA TRP A 5 -13.68 12.71 3.09
C TRP A 5 -13.14 12.33 4.47
N LYS A 6 -12.48 13.26 5.18
CA LYS A 6 -11.97 13.04 6.53
C LYS A 6 -13.12 12.86 7.53
N GLU A 7 -14.14 13.70 7.41
CA GLU A 7 -15.38 13.62 8.19
C GLU A 7 -16.14 12.33 7.85
N THR A 8 -16.19 11.97 6.56
CA THR A 8 -16.79 10.70 6.12
C THR A 8 -16.05 9.51 6.75
N LEU A 9 -14.71 9.49 6.70
CA LEU A 9 -13.90 8.44 7.32
C LEU A 9 -14.08 8.41 8.85
N ALA A 10 -14.15 9.55 9.51
CA ALA A 10 -14.42 9.62 10.96
C ALA A 10 -15.79 9.03 11.34
N LEU A 11 -16.81 9.27 10.52
CA LEU A 11 -18.12 8.64 10.68
C LEU A 11 -18.05 7.12 10.48
N LEU A 12 -17.31 6.65 9.47
CA LEU A 12 -17.06 5.22 9.29
C LEU A 12 -16.37 4.62 10.53
N CYS A 13 -15.34 5.29 11.07
CA CYS A 13 -14.60 4.79 12.24
C CYS A 13 -15.50 4.62 13.47
N THR A 14 -16.50 5.50 13.59
CA THR A 14 -17.36 5.59 14.77
C THR A 14 -18.59 4.69 14.67
N PHE A 15 -19.16 4.56 13.46
CA PHE A 15 -20.48 3.96 13.27
C PHE A 15 -20.50 2.71 12.38
N ALA A 16 -19.44 2.43 11.60
CA ALA A 16 -19.42 1.21 10.80
C ALA A 16 -19.31 -0.03 11.68
N ARG A 17 -20.04 -1.08 11.31
CA ARG A 17 -19.81 -2.40 11.91
C ARG A 17 -18.45 -2.94 11.45
N LYS A 18 -17.85 -3.80 12.27
CA LYS A 18 -16.52 -4.36 12.00
C LYS A 18 -16.46 -5.07 10.64
N GLU A 19 -17.55 -5.73 10.25
CA GLU A 19 -17.67 -6.48 9.00
C GLU A 19 -17.80 -5.56 7.77
N GLU A 20 -18.28 -4.33 7.96
CA GLU A 20 -18.52 -3.35 6.89
C GLU A 20 -17.37 -2.34 6.76
N TRP A 21 -16.62 -2.13 7.84
CA TRP A 21 -15.52 -1.16 7.93
C TRP A 21 -14.58 -1.20 6.72
N ASN A 22 -14.04 -2.39 6.41
CA ASN A 22 -13.09 -2.56 5.31
C ASN A 22 -13.72 -2.18 3.96
N VAL A 23 -14.94 -2.65 3.69
CA VAL A 23 -15.64 -2.41 2.41
C VAL A 23 -16.01 -0.93 2.25
N LEU A 24 -16.43 -0.27 3.33
CA LEU A 24 -16.79 1.14 3.31
C LEU A 24 -15.56 2.04 3.13
N CYS A 25 -14.45 1.73 3.79
CA CYS A 25 -13.18 2.43 3.60
C CYS A 25 -12.65 2.24 2.17
N ASP A 26 -12.72 1.02 1.64
CA ASP A 26 -12.33 0.71 0.26
C ASP A 26 -13.18 1.47 -0.77
N THR A 27 -14.50 1.54 -0.52
CA THR A 27 -15.43 2.29 -1.38
C THR A 27 -15.12 3.79 -1.35
N LEU A 28 -14.82 4.36 -0.18
CA LEU A 28 -14.40 5.75 -0.06
C LEU A 28 -13.08 5.99 -0.81
N ALA A 29 -12.11 5.09 -0.65
CA ALA A 29 -10.82 5.14 -1.34
C ALA A 29 -10.98 5.14 -2.86
N SER A 30 -11.80 4.23 -3.39
CA SER A 30 -12.09 4.12 -4.83
C SER A 30 -12.70 5.42 -5.40
N ARG A 31 -13.63 6.05 -4.66
CA ARG A 31 -14.22 7.33 -5.07
C ARG A 31 -13.22 8.49 -5.05
N LEU A 32 -12.34 8.54 -4.04
CA LEU A 32 -11.28 9.54 -3.95
C LEU A 32 -10.26 9.39 -5.09
N LEU A 33 -9.90 8.15 -5.40
CA LEU A 33 -9.02 7.85 -6.53
C LEU A 33 -9.67 8.27 -7.86
N GLY A 34 -10.98 8.07 -8.01
CA GLY A 34 -11.75 8.48 -9.18
C GLY A 34 -11.76 9.99 -9.44
N VAL A 35 -11.58 10.82 -8.41
CA VAL A 35 -11.42 12.28 -8.55
C VAL A 35 -9.95 12.73 -8.54
N GLY A 36 -9.01 11.79 -8.54
CA GLY A 36 -7.58 12.06 -8.61
C GLY A 36 -6.90 12.38 -7.28
N ASP A 37 -7.60 12.29 -6.14
CA ASP A 37 -7.00 12.50 -4.81
C ASP A 37 -6.29 11.22 -4.34
N MET A 38 -5.10 10.98 -4.88
CA MET A 38 -4.32 9.77 -4.61
C MET A 38 -3.92 9.65 -3.16
N LEU A 39 -3.56 10.75 -2.48
CA LEU A 39 -3.12 10.73 -1.09
C LEU A 39 -4.27 10.33 -0.15
N ALA A 40 -5.45 10.92 -0.34
CA ALA A 40 -6.63 10.56 0.43
C ALA A 40 -7.07 9.12 0.14
N ALA A 41 -7.01 8.69 -1.12
CA ALA A 41 -7.31 7.32 -1.51
C ALA A 41 -6.36 6.30 -0.86
N THR A 42 -5.04 6.54 -0.91
CA THR A 42 -4.04 5.69 -0.25
C THR A 42 -4.32 5.55 1.24
N LEU A 43 -4.62 6.64 1.95
CA LEU A 43 -4.94 6.55 3.37
C LEU A 43 -6.18 5.69 3.63
N CYS A 44 -7.23 5.85 2.82
CA CYS A 44 -8.45 5.05 2.97
C CYS A 44 -8.21 3.57 2.66
N TYR A 45 -7.36 3.23 1.67
CA TYR A 45 -6.97 1.83 1.42
C TYR A 45 -6.14 1.24 2.56
N ILE A 46 -5.26 2.02 3.20
CA ILE A 46 -4.55 1.59 4.42
C ILE A 46 -5.55 1.29 5.54
N CYS A 47 -6.53 2.18 5.78
CA CYS A 47 -7.59 1.97 6.76
C CYS A 47 -8.44 0.72 6.48
N ALA A 48 -8.67 0.43 5.20
CA ALA A 48 -9.38 -0.77 4.75
C ALA A 48 -8.54 -2.06 4.82
N GLY A 49 -7.22 -1.94 5.04
CA GLY A 49 -6.27 -3.04 4.95
C GLY A 49 -6.05 -3.57 3.53
N ASN A 50 -6.39 -2.80 2.49
CA ASN A 50 -6.23 -3.20 1.09
C ASN A 50 -4.80 -2.92 0.60
N ILE A 51 -3.91 -3.89 0.82
CA ILE A 51 -2.49 -3.79 0.48
C ILE A 51 -2.28 -3.67 -1.03
N ASP A 52 -3.01 -4.44 -1.82
CA ASP A 52 -2.87 -4.46 -3.29
C ASP A 52 -3.10 -3.07 -3.88
N LYS A 53 -4.18 -2.41 -3.46
CA LYS A 53 -4.51 -1.06 -3.93
C LYS A 53 -3.55 -0.01 -3.41
N ALA A 54 -3.08 -0.12 -2.16
CA ALA A 54 -2.07 0.79 -1.63
C ALA A 54 -0.75 0.70 -2.42
N VAL A 55 -0.27 -0.53 -2.68
CA VAL A 55 0.95 -0.78 -3.46
C VAL A 55 0.80 -0.36 -4.91
N GLU A 56 -0.38 -0.54 -5.52
CA GLU A 56 -0.67 -0.05 -6.88
C GLU A 56 -0.46 1.47 -6.96
N ILE A 57 -0.97 2.24 -5.99
CA ILE A 57 -0.80 3.71 -5.95
C ILE A 57 0.66 4.09 -5.67
N TRP A 58 1.30 3.48 -4.67
CA TRP A 58 2.71 3.76 -4.37
C TRP A 58 3.62 3.49 -5.57
N SER A 59 3.41 2.37 -6.26
CA SER A 59 4.17 2.00 -7.47
C SER A 59 4.01 3.00 -8.62
N ARG A 60 2.86 3.69 -8.70
CA ARG A 60 2.65 4.77 -9.68
C ARG A 60 3.43 6.03 -9.28
N ASN A 61 3.48 6.33 -8.00
CA ASN A 61 4.15 7.52 -7.46
C ASN A 61 5.68 7.38 -7.39
N LEU A 62 6.23 6.16 -7.39
CA LEU A 62 7.69 5.92 -7.49
C LEU A 62 8.30 6.53 -8.76
N ARG A 63 7.50 6.71 -9.82
CA ARG A 63 7.97 7.33 -11.07
C ARG A 63 8.03 8.86 -11.01
N SER A 64 7.41 9.48 -10.00
CA SER A 64 7.27 10.93 -9.87
C SER A 64 8.15 11.56 -8.79
N GLU A 65 8.85 10.78 -7.97
CA GLU A 65 9.84 11.33 -7.02
C GLU A 65 11.13 11.70 -7.77
N ASP A 66 11.17 12.93 -8.28
CA ASP A 66 12.32 13.60 -8.91
C ASP A 66 13.38 13.98 -7.84
N GLY A 67 13.93 12.95 -7.16
CA GLY A 67 14.71 13.11 -5.92
C GLY A 67 16.08 12.44 -5.92
N GLY A 68 16.61 12.04 -7.08
CA GLY A 68 17.94 11.41 -7.17
C GLY A 68 18.03 10.00 -6.56
N LYS A 69 16.91 9.41 -6.12
CA LYS A 69 16.84 8.03 -5.64
C LYS A 69 17.08 7.06 -6.79
N THR A 70 17.86 6.03 -6.54
CA THR A 70 18.05 4.95 -7.50
C THR A 70 16.81 4.05 -7.54
N TYR A 71 16.68 3.24 -8.59
CA TYR A 71 15.63 2.21 -8.67
C TYR A 71 15.64 1.27 -7.45
N VAL A 72 16.84 0.99 -6.92
CA VAL A 72 17.05 0.15 -5.73
C VAL A 72 16.43 0.80 -4.50
N ASP A 73 16.69 2.09 -4.26
CA ASP A 73 16.14 2.83 -3.13
C ASP A 73 14.60 2.90 -3.19
N LEU A 74 14.06 3.11 -4.39
CA LEU A 74 12.62 3.14 -4.65
C LEU A 74 11.94 1.79 -4.38
N LEU A 75 12.59 0.69 -4.78
CA LEU A 75 12.10 -0.66 -4.49
C LEU A 75 12.15 -0.96 -2.99
N GLN A 76 13.22 -0.57 -2.31
CA GLN A 76 13.34 -0.75 -0.87
C GLN A 76 12.25 0.02 -0.13
N ASP A 77 12.04 1.30 -0.44
CA ASP A 77 10.98 2.13 0.14
C ASP A 77 9.59 1.50 -0.06
N LEU A 78 9.32 0.95 -1.24
CA LEU A 78 8.06 0.28 -1.54
C LEU A 78 7.90 -1.01 -0.72
N MET A 79 8.97 -1.80 -0.61
CA MET A 79 8.93 -3.06 0.10
C MET A 79 8.71 -2.85 1.60
N GLU A 80 9.43 -1.90 2.20
CA GLU A 80 9.27 -1.54 3.61
C GLU A 80 7.83 -1.10 3.93
N LYS A 81 7.22 -0.25 3.09
CA LYS A 81 5.82 0.17 3.23
C LYS A 81 4.86 -1.02 3.11
N THR A 82 5.11 -1.91 2.16
CA THR A 82 4.26 -3.09 1.88
C THR A 82 4.25 -4.06 3.07
N ILE A 83 5.43 -4.40 3.61
CA ILE A 83 5.57 -5.30 4.76
C ILE A 83 4.98 -4.66 6.00
N THR A 84 5.28 -3.38 6.25
CA THR A 84 4.77 -2.67 7.43
C THR A 84 3.25 -2.66 7.44
N LEU A 85 2.62 -2.42 6.28
CA LEU A 85 1.17 -2.48 6.15
C LEU A 85 0.64 -3.91 6.36
N ALA A 86 1.28 -4.92 5.74
CA ALA A 86 0.87 -6.32 5.88
C ALA A 86 0.91 -6.80 7.34
N LEU A 87 1.95 -6.42 8.07
CA LEU A 87 2.09 -6.73 9.49
C LEU A 87 1.01 -6.03 10.31
N ALA A 88 0.74 -4.75 10.04
CA ALA A 88 -0.29 -3.97 10.75
C ALA A 88 -1.70 -4.49 10.50
N THR A 89 -1.99 -5.02 9.31
CA THR A 89 -3.31 -5.56 8.94
C THR A 89 -3.46 -7.06 9.26
N GLY A 90 -2.37 -7.72 9.68
CA GLY A 90 -2.36 -9.16 9.96
C GLY A 90 -2.49 -10.05 8.73
N HIS A 91 -2.24 -9.51 7.53
CA HIS A 91 -2.24 -10.26 6.28
C HIS A 91 -1.00 -11.15 6.19
N LYS A 92 -1.24 -12.45 6.01
CA LYS A 92 -0.17 -13.47 5.92
C LYS A 92 0.18 -13.88 4.49
N SER A 93 -0.61 -13.44 3.51
CA SER A 93 -0.46 -13.84 2.11
C SER A 93 -0.55 -12.63 1.21
N PHE A 94 0.41 -12.54 0.30
CA PHE A 94 0.44 -11.54 -0.75
C PHE A 94 -0.31 -12.02 -1.99
N SER A 95 -0.90 -11.09 -2.76
CA SER A 95 -1.46 -11.40 -4.07
C SER A 95 -0.36 -11.75 -5.07
N ALA A 96 -0.73 -12.35 -6.21
CA ALA A 96 0.22 -12.66 -7.27
C ALA A 96 1.01 -11.43 -7.77
N SER A 97 0.37 -10.25 -7.81
CA SER A 97 1.05 -8.99 -8.17
C SER A 97 2.10 -8.58 -7.14
N LEU A 98 1.84 -8.79 -5.86
CA LEU A 98 2.77 -8.51 -4.78
C LEU A 98 3.88 -9.57 -4.68
N SER A 99 3.60 -10.84 -5.01
CA SER A 99 4.62 -11.89 -5.09
C SER A 99 5.72 -11.53 -6.07
N LYS A 100 5.37 -11.00 -7.25
CA LYS A 100 6.38 -10.53 -8.22
C LYS A 100 7.24 -9.37 -7.70
N LEU A 101 6.66 -8.49 -6.90
CA LEU A 101 7.40 -7.41 -6.25
C LEU A 101 8.39 -7.97 -5.21
N VAL A 102 7.96 -8.95 -4.41
CA VAL A 102 8.80 -9.65 -3.43
C VAL A 102 9.96 -10.38 -4.12
N GLU A 103 9.68 -11.09 -5.22
CA GLU A 103 10.70 -11.78 -6.03
C GLU A 103 11.79 -10.83 -6.52
N ASN A 104 11.39 -9.69 -7.13
CA ASN A 104 12.35 -8.69 -7.61
C ASN A 104 13.22 -8.13 -6.46
N TYR A 105 12.64 -7.95 -5.27
CA TYR A 105 13.37 -7.47 -4.10
C TYR A 105 14.32 -8.53 -3.54
N ALA A 106 13.92 -9.80 -3.49
CA ALA A 106 14.78 -10.90 -3.08
C ALA A 106 15.97 -11.07 -4.03
N GLU A 107 15.75 -10.98 -5.35
CA GLU A 107 16.82 -10.99 -6.35
C GLU A 107 17.80 -9.83 -6.15
N LEU A 108 17.28 -8.63 -5.87
CA LEU A 108 18.08 -7.45 -5.57
C LEU A 108 18.96 -7.66 -4.32
N LEU A 109 18.39 -8.16 -3.23
CA LEU A 109 19.14 -8.49 -2.01
C LEU A 109 20.22 -9.55 -2.28
N ALA A 110 19.91 -10.59 -3.05
CA ALA A 110 20.87 -11.61 -3.43
C ALA A 110 22.03 -11.02 -4.25
N SER A 111 21.76 -10.11 -5.18
CA SER A 111 22.78 -9.43 -6.00
C SER A 111 23.73 -8.54 -5.18
N GLN A 112 23.29 -8.07 -4.01
CA GLN A 112 24.08 -7.28 -3.06
C GLN A 112 24.85 -8.16 -2.06
N GLY A 113 24.75 -9.49 -2.17
CA GLY A 113 25.40 -10.44 -1.25
C GLY A 113 24.60 -10.70 0.04
N LEU A 114 23.38 -10.17 0.16
CA LEU A 114 22.49 -10.35 1.33
C LEU A 114 21.61 -11.60 1.17
N LEU A 115 22.20 -12.74 0.78
CA LEU A 115 21.45 -13.97 0.49
C LEU A 115 20.59 -14.46 1.67
N LYS A 116 21.08 -14.32 2.90
CA LYS A 116 20.33 -14.75 4.09
C LYS A 116 19.01 -13.99 4.22
N THR A 117 19.04 -12.68 4.02
CA THR A 117 17.84 -11.83 4.06
C THR A 117 16.96 -12.08 2.84
N ALA A 118 17.54 -12.29 1.65
CA ALA A 118 16.79 -12.64 0.45
C ALA A 118 15.94 -13.93 0.63
N MET A 119 16.43 -14.91 1.38
CA MET A 119 15.72 -16.17 1.66
C MET A 119 14.55 -16.04 2.65
N GLU A 120 14.45 -14.92 3.37
CA GLU A 120 13.33 -14.65 4.29
C GLU A 120 12.11 -14.07 3.57
N TYR A 121 12.28 -13.64 2.31
CA TYR A 121 11.27 -13.08 1.42
C TYR A 121 10.77 -14.12 0.41
#